data_AF-A0A644XS14-F1
#
_entry.id   AF-A0A644XS14-F1
#
_cell.length_a   1.000
_cell.length_b   1.000
_cell.length_c   1.000
_cell.angle_alpha   90.00
_cell.angle_beta   90.00
_cell.angle_gamma   90.00
#
_symmetry.space_group_name_H-M   'P 1'
#
loop_
_entity.id
_entity.type
_entity.pdbx_description
1 polymer ?
#
loop_
_entity_poly.entity_id
_entity_poly.type
_entity_poly.pdbx_seq_one_letter_code
_entity_poly.pdbx_strand_id
1 'polypeptide(L)'
;MNASEKDIEIIKSPVGMPGRAIYSKFIERVKSGLERPKKCPFHCIRTCDYTKSPYCIMIALYNAFKGNLKKGYAFAGAKAFKAEKIITVKETINQIMLEMKSAYSDMKRPSSV
;
A
#
# COMPACT_ATOMS: atom_id res chain seq x y z
N MET A 1 7.00 -0.49 13.69
CA MET A 1 6.16 -0.82 12.51
C MET A 1 6.54 -2.24 12.09
N ASN A 2 5.58 -3.13 11.86
CA ASN A 2 5.86 -4.58 11.78
C ASN A 2 5.30 -5.16 10.48
N ALA A 3 5.99 -4.94 9.39
CA ALA A 3 5.71 -5.57 8.10
C ALA A 3 7.02 -6.12 7.54
N SER A 4 6.98 -7.34 7.00
CA SER A 4 8.08 -7.95 6.27
C SER A 4 7.93 -7.71 4.76
N GLU A 5 8.98 -7.95 3.98
CA GLU A 5 8.90 -7.84 2.52
C GLU A 5 7.83 -8.77 1.92
N LYS A 6 7.57 -9.91 2.55
CA LYS A 6 6.54 -10.88 2.14
C LYS A 6 5.12 -10.39 2.35
N ASP A 7 4.92 -9.43 3.25
CA ASP A 7 3.60 -8.85 3.53
C ASP A 7 3.20 -7.80 2.49
N ILE A 8 4.09 -7.42 1.56
CA ILE A 8 3.77 -6.45 0.51
C ILE A 8 3.28 -7.19 -0.73
N GLU A 9 2.01 -7.03 -1.06
CA GLU A 9 1.37 -7.79 -2.13
C GLU A 9 0.77 -6.88 -3.22
N ILE A 10 0.76 -7.38 -4.45
CA ILE A 10 0.00 -6.77 -5.55
C ILE A 10 -1.44 -7.29 -5.48
N ILE A 11 -2.39 -6.37 -5.37
CA ILE A 11 -3.83 -6.63 -5.37
C ILE A 11 -4.47 -6.06 -6.63
N LYS A 12 -5.61 -6.63 -7.04
CA LYS A 12 -6.47 -6.05 -8.08
C LYS A 12 -7.51 -5.15 -7.43
N SER A 13 -7.56 -3.88 -7.84
CA SER A 13 -8.59 -2.94 -7.43
C SER A 13 -9.97 -3.32 -7.98
N PRO A 14 -11.07 -2.74 -7.47
CA PRO A 14 -12.42 -3.04 -7.94
C PRO A 14 -12.65 -2.82 -9.44
N VAL A 15 -11.82 -1.98 -10.07
CA VAL A 15 -11.87 -1.64 -11.49
C VAL A 15 -10.80 -2.38 -12.32
N GLY A 16 -10.15 -3.39 -11.75
CA GLY A 16 -9.17 -4.24 -12.44
C GLY A 16 -7.75 -3.70 -12.50
N MET A 17 -7.50 -2.48 -12.02
CA MET A 17 -6.13 -1.92 -11.98
C MET A 17 -5.30 -2.52 -10.83
N PRO A 18 -4.01 -2.79 -11.03
CA PRO A 18 -3.13 -3.29 -9.97
C PRO A 18 -2.82 -2.20 -8.94
N GLY A 19 -2.73 -2.58 -7.67
CA GLY A 19 -2.26 -1.74 -6.58
C GLY A 19 -1.40 -2.54 -5.61
N ARG A 20 -0.59 -1.87 -4.78
CA ARG A 20 0.23 -2.54 -3.76
C ARG A 20 -0.30 -2.27 -2.37
N ALA A 21 -0.50 -3.31 -1.58
CA ALA A 21 -1.05 -3.21 -0.24
C ALA A 21 -0.27 -4.09 0.74
N ILE A 22 -0.33 -3.73 2.02
CA ILE A 22 0.11 -4.63 3.09
C ILE A 22 -0.95 -5.73 3.24
N TYR A 23 -0.49 -6.97 3.38
CA TYR A 23 -1.32 -8.14 3.61
C TYR A 23 -2.32 -7.87 4.74
N SER A 24 -3.56 -8.30 4.51
CA SER A 24 -4.59 -8.32 5.52
C SER A 24 -5.55 -9.47 5.27
N LYS A 25 -6.22 -9.94 6.33
CA LYS A 25 -7.27 -10.97 6.22
C LYS A 25 -8.39 -10.58 5.24
N PHE A 26 -8.63 -9.28 5.07
CA PHE A 26 -9.59 -8.79 4.09
C PHE A 26 -9.14 -9.09 2.65
N ILE A 27 -7.87 -8.85 2.31
CA ILE A 27 -7.34 -9.15 0.97
C ILE A 27 -7.46 -10.64 0.66
N GLU A 28 -7.18 -11.51 1.63
CA GLU A 28 -7.34 -12.96 1.48
C GLU A 28 -8.79 -13.37 1.20
N ARG A 29 -9.74 -12.78 1.93
CA ARG A 29 -11.19 -13.02 1.72
C ARG A 29 -11.66 -12.50 0.36
N VAL A 30 -11.15 -11.36 -0.09
CA VAL A 30 -11.39 -10.82 -1.43
C VAL A 30 -10.90 -11.79 -2.50
N LYS A 31 -9.66 -12.30 -2.38
CA LYS A 31 -9.09 -13.29 -3.31
C LYS A 31 -9.89 -14.59 -3.34
N SER A 32 -10.43 -14.99 -2.18
CA SER A 32 -11.27 -16.19 -2.02
C SER A 32 -12.72 -15.98 -2.50
N GLY A 33 -13.08 -14.79 -2.99
CA GLY A 33 -14.44 -14.48 -3.44
C GLY A 33 -15.48 -14.34 -2.33
N LEU A 34 -15.04 -14.25 -1.07
CA LEU A 34 -15.91 -14.15 0.11
C LEU A 34 -16.38 -12.72 0.41
N GLU A 35 -15.81 -11.74 -0.29
CA GLU A 35 -16.23 -10.35 -0.25
C GLU A 35 -16.93 -9.99 -1.56
N ARG A 36 -18.07 -9.30 -1.47
CA ARG A 36 -18.74 -8.62 -2.59
C ARG A 36 -19.59 -7.46 -2.04
N PRO A 37 -19.58 -6.30 -2.69
CA PRO A 37 -20.40 -5.18 -2.25
C PRO A 37 -21.87 -5.41 -2.65
N LYS A 38 -22.80 -5.23 -1.72
CA LYS A 38 -24.25 -5.34 -2.01
C LYS A 38 -24.83 -4.13 -2.74
N LYS A 39 -24.21 -2.96 -2.56
CA LYS A 39 -24.58 -1.69 -3.19
C LYS A 39 -23.36 -0.77 -3.24
N CYS A 40 -23.41 0.25 -4.10
CA CYS A 40 -22.41 1.32 -4.13
C CYS A 40 -22.98 2.57 -3.44
N PRO A 41 -22.55 2.93 -2.22
CA PRO A 41 -23.06 4.12 -1.54
C PRO A 41 -22.33 5.42 -1.92
N PHE A 42 -21.19 5.34 -2.60
CA PHE A 42 -20.29 6.49 -2.80
C PHE A 42 -20.15 6.95 -4.24
N HIS A 43 -20.41 6.08 -5.23
CA HIS A 43 -20.22 6.37 -6.66
C HIS A 43 -18.87 7.06 -6.99
N CYS A 44 -17.81 6.68 -6.27
CA CYS A 44 -16.51 7.36 -6.26
C CYS A 44 -15.75 7.29 -7.60
N ILE A 45 -15.99 6.26 -8.41
CA ILE A 45 -15.38 6.08 -9.73
C ILE A 45 -16.48 5.82 -10.74
N ARG A 46 -16.54 6.65 -11.79
CA ARG A 46 -17.58 6.59 -12.83
C ARG A 46 -17.65 5.23 -13.54
N THR A 47 -16.50 4.58 -13.75
CA THR A 47 -16.39 3.29 -14.44
C THR A 47 -16.49 2.08 -13.52
N CYS A 48 -16.75 2.28 -12.21
CA CYS A 48 -16.86 1.19 -11.26
C CYS A 48 -18.25 0.55 -11.30
N ASP A 49 -18.29 -0.71 -11.73
CA ASP A 49 -19.47 -1.56 -11.64
C ASP A 49 -19.39 -2.42 -10.36
N TYR A 50 -20.15 -2.05 -9.34
CA TYR A 50 -20.15 -2.77 -8.06
C TYR A 50 -20.65 -4.21 -8.18
N THR A 51 -21.45 -4.53 -9.20
CA THR A 51 -21.98 -5.89 -9.41
C THR A 51 -20.91 -6.88 -9.87
N LYS A 52 -19.87 -6.36 -10.54
CA LYS A 52 -18.71 -7.13 -11.01
C LYS A 52 -17.46 -6.94 -10.14
N SER A 53 -17.49 -5.94 -9.26
CA SER A 53 -16.37 -5.63 -8.38
C SER A 53 -16.25 -6.64 -7.24
N PRO A 54 -15.03 -7.14 -6.92
CA PRO A 54 -14.82 -8.05 -5.81
C PRO A 54 -14.96 -7.39 -4.43
N TYR A 55 -14.90 -6.05 -4.35
CA TYR A 55 -15.15 -5.30 -3.12
C TYR A 55 -15.38 -3.82 -3.45
N CYS A 56 -15.83 -3.03 -2.47
CA CYS A 56 -15.85 -1.57 -2.58
C CYS A 56 -14.59 -0.97 -1.93
N ILE A 57 -13.76 -0.29 -2.72
CA ILE A 57 -12.50 0.31 -2.25
C ILE A 57 -12.74 1.36 -1.16
N MET A 58 -13.77 2.19 -1.28
CA MET A 58 -14.06 3.23 -0.28
C MET A 58 -14.44 2.63 1.08
N ILE A 59 -15.22 1.55 1.10
CA ILE A 59 -15.56 0.85 2.35
C ILE A 59 -14.30 0.24 2.97
N ALA A 60 -13.46 -0.40 2.16
CA ALA A 60 -12.21 -1.00 2.63
C ALA A 60 -11.25 0.05 3.22
N LEU A 61 -11.08 1.19 2.55
CA LEU A 61 -10.24 2.30 3.01
C LEU A 61 -10.82 2.97 4.26
N TYR A 62 -12.13 3.16 4.33
CA TYR A 62 -12.78 3.72 5.51
C TYR A 62 -12.65 2.80 6.73
N ASN A 63 -12.77 1.47 6.53
CA ASN A 63 -12.51 0.50 7.59
C ASN A 63 -11.05 0.55 8.05
N ALA A 64 -10.09 0.64 7.12
CA ALA A 64 -8.68 0.77 7.44
C ALA A 64 -8.37 2.08 8.19
N PHE A 65 -8.99 3.19 7.80
CA PHE A 65 -8.92 4.48 8.52
C PHE A 65 -9.41 4.36 9.97
N LYS A 66 -10.46 3.57 10.22
CA LYS A 66 -10.93 3.22 11.57
C LYS A 66 -10.07 2.19 12.31
N GLY A 67 -8.94 1.76 11.74
CA GLY A 67 -8.08 0.71 12.29
C GLY A 67 -8.59 -0.72 12.10
N ASN A 68 -9.69 -0.92 11.36
CA ASN A 68 -10.29 -2.23 11.13
C ASN A 68 -9.71 -2.90 9.87
N LEU A 69 -8.47 -3.39 9.96
CA LEU A 69 -7.80 -4.15 8.89
C LEU A 69 -8.38 -5.55 8.65
N LYS A 70 -9.32 -6.03 9.49
CA LYS A 70 -10.07 -7.26 9.21
C LYS A 70 -11.09 -7.08 8.09
N LYS A 71 -11.57 -5.85 7.87
CA LYS A 71 -12.53 -5.46 6.82
C LYS A 71 -11.99 -4.40 5.86
N GLY A 72 -10.68 -4.21 5.85
CA GLY A 72 -10.00 -3.18 5.07
C GLY A 72 -8.54 -3.54 4.84
N TYR A 73 -7.84 -2.66 4.14
CA TYR A 73 -6.41 -2.81 3.89
C TYR A 73 -5.76 -1.43 3.71
N ALA A 74 -4.45 -1.39 3.83
CA ALA A 74 -3.67 -0.18 3.61
C ALA A 74 -2.85 -0.34 2.32
N PHE A 75 -2.94 0.65 1.43
CA PHE A 75 -2.00 0.75 0.31
C PHE A 75 -0.61 1.07 0.85
N ALA A 76 0.42 0.52 0.20
CA ALA A 76 1.80 0.68 0.59
C ALA A 76 2.75 0.58 -0.59
N GLY A 77 3.88 1.29 -0.50
CA GLY A 77 4.97 1.17 -1.47
C GLY A 77 5.69 -0.17 -1.37
N ALA A 78 6.42 -0.54 -2.42
CA ALA A 78 7.16 -1.81 -2.49
C ALA A 78 8.18 -2.00 -1.35
N LYS A 79 8.69 -0.89 -0.79
CA LYS A 79 9.68 -0.89 0.30
C LYS A 79 9.10 -0.43 1.64
N ALA A 80 7.77 -0.50 1.83
CA ALA A 80 7.13 -0.09 3.07
C ALA A 80 7.61 -0.89 4.30
N PHE A 81 8.05 -2.13 4.11
CA PHE A 81 8.67 -2.96 5.16
C PHE A 81 9.97 -2.37 5.73
N LYS A 82 10.63 -1.45 5.03
CA LYS A 82 11.83 -0.75 5.53
C LYS A 82 11.50 0.36 6.54
N ALA A 83 10.23 0.73 6.69
CA ALA A 83 9.84 1.74 7.66
C ALA A 83 9.78 1.10 9.06
N GLU A 84 10.79 1.35 9.88
CA GLU A 84 10.89 0.77 11.23
C GLU A 84 10.31 1.69 12.32
N LYS A 85 10.45 3.01 12.12
CA LYS A 85 10.06 4.06 13.07
C LYS A 85 9.20 5.14 12.41
N ILE A 86 8.38 5.81 13.23
CA ILE A 86 7.67 7.02 12.83
C ILE A 86 8.66 8.18 12.97
N ILE A 87 8.89 8.92 11.89
CA ILE A 87 9.73 10.11 11.85
C ILE A 87 8.98 11.26 11.21
N THR A 88 9.42 12.49 11.49
CA THR A 88 8.85 13.69 10.88
C THR A 88 9.20 13.76 9.39
N VAL A 89 8.42 14.56 8.65
CA VAL A 89 8.72 14.85 7.23
C VAL A 89 10.11 15.47 7.08
N LYS A 90 10.49 16.39 7.98
CA LYS A 90 11.82 17.03 7.97
C LYS A 90 12.95 16.01 8.10
N GLU A 91 12.84 15.09 9.06
CA GLU A 91 13.83 14.01 9.24
C GLU A 91 13.87 13.09 8.03
N THR A 92 12.71 12.74 7.47
CA THR A 92 12.61 11.86 6.29
C THR A 92 13.36 12.46 5.10
N ILE A 93 13.10 13.74 4.78
CA ILE A 93 13.76 14.43 3.67
C ILE A 93 15.26 14.59 3.94
N ASN A 94 15.66 14.96 5.16
CA ASN A 94 17.07 15.08 5.52
C ASN A 94 17.81 13.74 5.36
N GLN A 95 17.23 12.65 5.81
CA GLN A 95 17.81 11.31 5.69
C GLN A 95 17.97 10.92 4.20
N ILE A 96 16.92 11.09 3.39
CA ILE A 96 16.98 10.81 1.95
C ILE A 96 18.07 11.64 1.26
N MET A 97 18.16 12.93 1.58
CA MET A 97 19.17 13.83 0.98
C MET A 97 20.60 13.46 1.40
N LEU A 98 20.80 13.02 2.65
CA LEU A 98 22.09 12.56 3.15
C LEU A 98 22.52 11.25 2.46
N GLU A 99 21.61 10.27 2.41
CA GLU A 99 21.83 8.99 1.72
C GLU A 99 22.17 9.21 0.24
N MET A 100 21.44 10.10 -0.44
CA MET A 100 21.70 10.45 -1.84
C MET A 100 23.08 11.09 -2.04
N LYS A 101 23.48 12.03 -1.17
CA LYS A 101 24.82 12.67 -1.23
C LYS A 101 25.95 11.68 -0.96
N SER A 102 25.77 10.76 -0.01
CA SER A 102 26.74 9.70 0.27
C SER A 102 26.91 8.81 -0.96
N ALA A 103 25.80 8.26 -1.48
CA ALA A 103 25.82 7.39 -2.65
C ALA A 103 26.45 8.08 -3.87
N TYR A 104 26.15 9.36 -4.09
CA TYR A 104 26.74 10.14 -5.19
C TYR A 104 28.26 10.35 -5.01
N SER A 105 28.72 10.55 -3.78
CA SER A 105 30.14 10.71 -3.47
C SER A 105 30.91 9.39 -3.62
N ASP A 106 30.30 8.27 -3.22
CA ASP A 106 30.87 6.94 -3.39
C ASP A 106 30.99 6.54 -4.87
N MET A 107 30.02 6.93 -5.72
CA MET A 107 30.11 6.75 -7.18
C MET A 107 31.21 7.59 -7.85
N LYS A 108 31.62 8.70 -7.24
CA LYS A 108 32.68 9.58 -7.75
C LYS A 108 34.08 9.22 -7.28
N ARG A 109 34.23 8.29 -6.33
CA ARG A 109 35.56 7.75 -6.03
C ARG A 109 36.03 6.99 -7.27
N PRO A 110 37.14 7.41 -7.91
CA PRO A 110 37.73 6.58 -8.94
C PRO A 110 38.06 5.23 -8.29
N SER A 111 37.81 4.15 -9.01
CA SER A 111 38.26 2.81 -8.66
C SER A 111 39.79 2.84 -8.51
N SER A 112 40.28 3.12 -7.31
CA SER A 112 41.68 2.96 -6.95
C SER A 112 41.87 1.55 -6.38
N VAL A 113 42.60 0.77 -7.18
CA VAL A 113 43.14 -0.59 -7.02
C VAL A 113 42.20 -1.71 -7.48
#